data_AF-A0A445ABJ0-F1
#
_entry.id   AF-A0A445ABJ0-F1
#
_cell.length_a   1.000
_cell.length_b   1.000
_cell.length_c   1.000
_cell.angle_alpha   90.00
_cell.angle_beta   90.00
_cell.angle_gamma   90.00
#
_symmetry.space_group_name_H-M   'P 1'
#
loop_
_entity.id
_entity.type
_entity.pdbx_description
1 polymer ?
#
loop_
_entity_poly.entity_id
_entity_poly.type
_entity_poly.pdbx_seq_one_letter_code
_entity_poly.pdbx_strand_id
1 'polypeptide(L)'
;MSGIKVNKVLIDGGAAISLLPERILMKVGKHRDNLIPTNISVMDFSGTSTPAKGLVTLGVKVGSSDRNTVFVVVSSKASQCLIGTRLDSWCWGCTIHCASKYLSLDR
;
A
#
# COMPACT_ATOMS: atom_id res chain seq x y z
N MET A 1 -10.97 -13.72 -9.93
CA MET A 1 -11.04 -12.55 -9.02
C MET A 1 -10.42 -11.36 -9.74
N SER A 2 -11.20 -10.30 -9.98
CA SER A 2 -10.76 -9.12 -10.75
C SER A 2 -10.08 -8.10 -9.83
N GLY A 3 -8.82 -8.37 -9.48
CA GLY A 3 -7.99 -7.41 -8.74
C GLY A 3 -7.39 -6.34 -9.66
N ILE A 4 -6.94 -5.24 -9.08
CA ILE A 4 -6.34 -4.11 -9.79
C ILE A 4 -4.84 -4.23 -9.73
N LYS A 5 -4.23 -4.36 -10.91
CA LYS A 5 -2.77 -4.36 -11.06
C LYS A 5 -2.21 -2.98 -10.74
N VAL A 6 -1.27 -2.92 -9.80
CA VAL A 6 -0.56 -1.69 -9.44
C VAL A 6 0.83 -1.74 -10.07
N ASN A 7 1.02 -1.01 -11.17
CA ASN A 7 2.27 -1.02 -11.95
C ASN A 7 3.48 -0.36 -11.27
N LYS A 8 3.31 0.32 -10.13
CA LYS A 8 4.40 0.99 -9.40
C LYS A 8 4.22 0.82 -7.90
N VAL A 9 5.05 -0.05 -7.34
CA VAL A 9 5.08 -0.38 -5.92
C VAL A 9 6.50 -0.19 -5.45
N LEU A 10 6.69 0.61 -4.41
CA LEU A 10 7.98 0.72 -3.74
C LEU A 10 7.93 -0.19 -2.50
N ILE A 11 8.85 -1.17 -2.47
CA ILE A 11 9.03 -2.06 -1.33
C ILE A 11 10.14 -1.46 -0.47
N ASP A 12 9.81 -1.08 0.74
CA ASP A 12 10.77 -0.51 1.69
C ASP A 12 11.00 -1.47 2.86
N GLY A 13 12.23 -2.00 2.89
CA GLY A 13 12.77 -2.91 3.90
C GLY A 13 12.74 -2.36 5.32
N GLY A 14 12.85 -1.04 5.45
CA GLY A 14 12.91 -0.31 6.72
C GLY A 14 11.57 0.29 7.14
N ALA A 15 10.54 0.23 6.29
CA ALA A 15 9.25 0.81 6.61
C ALA A 15 8.42 -0.12 7.51
N ALA A 16 8.06 0.38 8.69
CA ALA A 16 7.20 -0.32 9.64
C ALA A 16 5.71 -0.33 9.23
N ILE A 17 5.31 0.55 8.30
CA ILE A 17 3.92 0.75 7.85
C ILE A 17 3.83 0.79 6.32
N SER A 18 2.71 0.32 5.77
CA SER A 18 2.42 0.44 4.33
C SER A 18 1.59 1.68 4.06
N LEU A 19 1.95 2.48 3.04
CA LEU A 19 1.23 3.70 2.65
C LEU A 19 0.52 3.52 1.31
N LEU A 20 -0.76 3.91 1.26
CA LEU A 20 -1.57 3.89 0.05
C LEU A 20 -1.97 5.32 -0.34
N PRO A 21 -1.59 5.80 -1.54
CA PRO A 21 -2.15 7.03 -2.06
C PRO A 21 -3.66 6.90 -2.24
N GLU A 22 -4.39 7.93 -1.83
CA GLU A 22 -5.84 8.00 -1.99
C GLU A 22 -6.31 7.77 -3.44
N ARG A 23 -5.51 8.19 -4.43
CA ARG A 23 -5.83 7.95 -5.84
C ARG A 23 -5.92 6.46 -6.19
N ILE A 24 -5.16 5.61 -5.49
CA ILE A 24 -5.23 4.14 -5.65
C ILE A 24 -6.41 3.58 -4.87
N LEU A 25 -6.75 4.15 -3.71
CA LEU A 25 -7.95 3.79 -2.94
C LEU A 25 -9.22 3.85 -3.82
N MET A 26 -9.39 4.95 -4.56
CA MET A 26 -10.52 5.10 -5.48
C MET A 26 -10.50 4.10 -6.62
N LYS A 27 -9.31 3.69 -7.11
CA LYS A 27 -9.20 2.68 -8.16
C LYS A 27 -9.72 1.34 -7.65
N VAL A 28 -9.32 0.93 -6.44
CA VAL A 28 -9.79 -0.33 -5.83
C VAL A 28 -11.26 -0.30 -5.41
N GLY A 29 -11.98 0.80 -5.66
CA GLY A 29 -13.42 0.90 -5.39
C GLY A 29 -13.76 1.12 -3.92
N LYS A 30 -12.78 1.50 -3.08
CA LYS A 30 -13.02 1.95 -1.71
C LYS A 30 -13.13 3.48 -1.68
N HIS A 31 -14.03 3.98 -0.84
CA HIS A 31 -14.22 5.41 -0.61
C HIS A 31 -13.61 5.84 0.73
N ARG A 32 -13.46 7.15 0.92
CA ARG A 32 -13.02 7.72 2.21
C ARG A 32 -13.89 7.31 3.38
N ASP A 33 -15.20 7.13 3.14
CA ASP A 33 -16.16 6.75 4.19
C ASP A 33 -15.97 5.30 4.64
N ASN A 34 -15.22 4.49 3.88
CA ASN A 34 -14.85 3.14 4.26
C ASN A 34 -13.56 3.08 5.10
N LEU A 35 -12.91 4.23 5.33
CA LEU A 35 -11.66 4.28 6.08
C LEU A 35 -11.94 4.25 7.58
N ILE A 36 -11.09 3.50 8.29
CA ILE A 36 -11.08 3.54 9.75
C ILE A 36 -10.38 4.85 10.17
N PRO A 37 -11.03 5.73 10.95
CA PRO A 37 -10.40 6.94 11.44
C PRO A 37 -9.14 6.64 12.26
N THR A 38 -8.12 7.48 12.13
CA THR A 38 -6.86 7.30 12.84
C THR A 38 -6.19 8.63 13.15
N ASN A 39 -5.38 8.65 14.20
CA ASN A 39 -4.59 9.82 14.62
C ASN A 39 -3.14 9.75 14.09
N ILE A 40 -2.86 8.85 13.14
CA ILE A 40 -1.53 8.72 12.54
C ILE A 40 -1.26 9.92 11.62
N SER A 41 -0.05 10.48 11.72
CA SER A 41 0.49 11.45 10.78
C SER A 41 1.72 10.89 10.09
N VAL A 42 1.86 11.15 8.79
CA VAL A 42 3.02 10.75 7.99
C VAL A 42 3.90 11.98 7.78
N MET A 43 5.16 11.87 8.17
CA MET A 43 6.17 12.90 7.94
C MET A 43 6.94 12.60 6.66
N ASP A 44 7.08 13.59 5.79
CA ASP A 44 7.91 13.47 4.59
C ASP A 44 9.39 13.80 4.88
N PHE A 45 10.25 13.66 3.87
CA PHE A 45 11.69 13.93 3.99
C PHE A 45 12.02 15.40 4.27
N SER A 46 11.07 16.33 4.02
CA SER A 46 11.22 17.74 4.35
C SER A 46 10.87 18.06 5.80
N GLY A 47 10.41 17.05 6.56
CA GLY A 47 9.91 17.20 7.93
C GLY A 47 8.44 17.63 7.98
N THR A 48 7.76 17.73 6.84
CA THR A 48 6.35 18.14 6.81
C THR A 48 5.48 16.96 7.26
N SER A 49 4.79 17.12 8.39
CA SER A 49 3.84 16.13 8.91
C SER A 49 2.44 16.36 8.34
N THR A 50 1.88 15.34 7.70
CA THR A 50 0.53 15.35 7.15
C THR A 50 -0.32 14.28 7.82
N PRO A 51 -1.50 14.62 8.37
CA PRO A 51 -2.42 13.63 8.91
C PRO A 51 -2.85 12.60 7.86
N ALA A 52 -2.86 11.33 8.25
CA ALA A 52 -3.43 10.29 7.42
C ALA A 52 -4.94 10.51 7.25
N LYS A 53 -5.48 10.04 6.12
CA LYS A 53 -6.93 10.07 5.87
C LYS A 53 -7.67 8.95 6.59
N GLY A 54 -6.95 7.90 6.99
CA GLY A 54 -7.50 6.74 7.68
C GLY A 54 -6.71 5.48 7.36
N LEU A 55 -7.21 4.36 7.85
CA LEU A 55 -6.68 3.03 7.56
C LEU A 55 -7.64 2.27 6.64
N VAL A 56 -7.07 1.46 5.75
CA VAL A 56 -7.82 0.50 4.94
C VAL A 56 -7.12 -0.85 4.96
N THR A 57 -7.88 -1.94 5.04
CA THR A 57 -7.34 -3.28 4.85
C THR A 57 -7.67 -3.74 3.44
N LEU A 58 -6.64 -4.10 2.66
CA LEU A 58 -6.80 -4.60 1.29
C LEU A 58 -6.13 -5.96 1.15
N GLY A 59 -6.75 -6.85 0.38
CA GLY A 59 -6.12 -8.08 -0.09
C GLY A 59 -5.02 -7.74 -1.09
N VAL A 60 -3.81 -8.19 -0.80
CA VAL A 60 -2.60 -7.97 -1.61
C VAL A 60 -2.15 -9.32 -2.15
N LYS A 61 -2.25 -9.47 -3.46
CA LYS A 61 -1.75 -10.64 -4.18
C LYS A 61 -0.41 -10.32 -4.82
N VAL A 62 0.61 -11.13 -4.53
CA VAL A 62 1.94 -11.09 -5.15
C VAL A 62 2.23 -12.46 -5.73
N GLY A 63 2.17 -12.61 -7.05
CA GLY A 63 2.29 -13.93 -7.68
C GLY A 63 1.14 -14.86 -7.28
N SER A 64 1.44 -16.05 -6.76
CA SER A 64 0.45 -17.02 -6.25
C SER A 64 0.02 -16.78 -4.80
N SER A 65 0.62 -15.77 -4.16
CA SER A 65 0.52 -15.49 -2.74
C SER A 65 -0.49 -14.38 -2.47
N ASP A 66 -1.36 -14.53 -1.46
CA ASP A 66 -2.45 -13.59 -1.13
C ASP A 66 -2.47 -13.28 0.37
N ARG A 67 -2.52 -11.99 0.74
CA ARG A 67 -2.51 -11.52 2.13
C ARG A 67 -3.27 -10.21 2.33
N ASN A 68 -4.04 -10.13 3.40
CA ASN A 68 -4.62 -8.86 3.84
C ASN A 68 -3.53 -7.98 4.47
N THR A 69 -3.38 -6.76 3.95
CA THR A 69 -2.43 -5.76 4.45
C THR A 69 -3.17 -4.50 4.85
N VAL A 70 -2.78 -3.94 5.99
CA VAL A 70 -3.28 -2.63 6.44
C VAL A 70 -2.44 -1.52 5.80
N PHE A 71 -3.12 -0.60 5.16
CA PHE A 71 -2.54 0.59 4.56
C PHE A 71 -2.99 1.85 5.30
N VAL A 72 -2.02 2.73 5.54
CA VAL A 72 -2.28 4.11 5.92
C VAL A 72 -2.57 4.91 4.65
N VAL A 73 -3.76 5.48 4.54
CA VAL A 73 -4.15 6.26 3.37
C VAL A 73 -3.64 7.68 3.49
N VAL A 74 -2.90 8.13 2.48
CA VAL A 74 -2.30 9.47 2.44
C VAL A 74 -2.74 10.26 1.21
N SER A 75 -2.90 11.57 1.39
CA SER A 75 -3.15 12.50 0.29
C SER A 75 -1.82 12.81 -0.40
N SER A 76 -1.44 11.95 -1.36
CA SER A 76 -0.20 12.12 -2.13
C SER A 76 -0.49 12.36 -3.61
N LYS A 77 0.31 13.23 -4.24
CA LYS A 77 0.35 13.37 -5.71
C LYS A 77 1.03 12.17 -6.38
N ALA A 78 1.76 11.35 -5.61
CA ALA A 78 2.41 10.16 -6.11
C ALA A 78 1.39 9.10 -6.55
N SER A 79 1.76 8.36 -7.59
CA SER A 79 0.96 7.23 -8.13
C SER A 79 1.48 5.87 -7.66
N GLN A 80 2.41 5.85 -6.70
CA GLN A 80 3.09 4.66 -6.22
C GLN A 80 2.62 4.33 -4.80
N CYS A 81 2.34 3.06 -4.54
CA CYS A 81 2.08 2.57 -3.18
C CYS A 81 3.40 2.15 -2.52
N LEU A 82 3.53 2.41 -1.22
CA LEU A 82 4.64 1.93 -0.40
C LEU A 82 4.17 0.74 0.41
N ILE A 83 4.89 -0.38 0.32
CA ILE A 83 4.63 -1.55 1.15
C ILE A 83 5.83 -1.74 2.08
N GLY A 84 5.58 -1.58 3.38
CA GLY A 84 6.58 -1.79 4.42
C GLY A 84 6.71 -3.27 4.76
N THR A 85 7.94 -3.77 4.79
CA THR A 85 8.21 -5.22 4.84
C THR A 85 8.22 -5.81 6.25
N ARG A 86 7.17 -5.61 7.06
CA ARG A 86 6.86 -6.59 8.13
C ARG A 86 6.31 -7.93 7.57
N LEU A 87 6.73 -8.25 6.35
CA LEU A 87 6.43 -9.39 5.47
C LEU A 87 7.77 -10.06 5.09
N ASP A 88 8.71 -10.08 6.03
CA ASP A 88 10.13 -10.43 5.93
C ASP A 88 10.43 -11.86 5.50
N SER A 89 9.42 -12.71 5.25
CA SER A 89 9.62 -14.04 4.65
C SER A 89 9.25 -14.16 3.16
N TRP A 90 8.68 -13.13 2.51
CA TRP A 90 7.98 -13.31 1.22
C TRP A 90 8.81 -12.88 0.00
N CYS A 91 9.70 -11.90 0.16
CA CYS A 91 10.49 -11.35 -0.95
C CYS A 91 11.87 -12.00 -1.12
N TRP A 92 12.31 -12.87 -0.21
CA TRP A 92 13.62 -13.51 -0.31
C TRP A 92 13.69 -14.59 -1.42
N GLY A 93 12.55 -15.15 -1.84
CA GLY A 93 12.49 -16.16 -2.91
C GLY A 93 12.18 -15.63 -4.31
N CYS A 94 11.83 -14.35 -4.46
CA CYS A 94 11.45 -13.76 -5.74
C CYS A 94 12.12 -12.39 -5.87
N THR A 95 13.20 -12.35 -6.64
CA THR A 95 13.97 -11.16 -7.02
C THR A 95 13.04 -9.95 -7.20
N ILE A 96 13.40 -8.84 -6.55
CA ILE A 96 12.72 -7.54 -6.46
C ILE A 96 12.12 -7.04 -7.80
N HIS A 97 12.60 -7.54 -8.93
CA HIS A 97 12.06 -7.35 -10.27
C HIS A 97 10.63 -7.91 -10.51
N CYS A 98 10.16 -8.86 -9.70
CA CYS A 98 8.88 -9.54 -9.91
C CYS A 98 7.68 -8.77 -9.32
N ALA A 99 7.85 -8.09 -8.18
CA ALA A 99 6.73 -7.48 -7.45
C ALA A 99 5.98 -6.41 -8.24
N SER A 100 6.71 -5.60 -9.03
CA SER A 100 6.11 -4.56 -9.90
C SER A 100 5.18 -5.14 -10.98
N LYS A 101 5.39 -6.39 -11.41
CA LYS A 101 4.57 -7.06 -12.45
C LYS A 101 3.38 -7.83 -11.89
N TYR A 102 3.34 -8.13 -10.59
CA TYR A 102 2.36 -9.07 -10.03
C TYR A 102 1.60 -8.57 -8.79
N LEU A 103 1.79 -7.32 -8.35
CA LEU A 103 0.97 -6.77 -7.27
C LEU A 103 -0.46 -6.50 -7.77
N SER A 104 -1.43 -7.21 -7.20
CA SER A 104 -2.84 -6.97 -7.40
C SER A 104 -3.51 -6.66 -6.08
N LEU A 105 -4.26 -5.56 -6.03
CA LEU A 105 -5.14 -5.23 -4.91
C LEU A 105 -6.56 -5.71 -5.21
N ASP A 106 -7.17 -6.42 -4.28
CA ASP A 106 -8.58 -6.81 -4.40
C ASP A 106 -9.51 -5.59 -4.18
N ARG A 107 -10.70 -5.64 -4.76
CA ARG A 107 -11.71 -4.56 -4.69
C ARG A 107 -12.39 -4.49 -3.32
#